data_AF-A0A1M7KTB9-F1
#
_entry.id   AF-A0A1M7KTB9-F1
#
_cell.length_a   1.000
_cell.length_b   1.000
_cell.length_c   1.000
_cell.angle_alpha   90.00
_cell.angle_beta   90.00
_cell.angle_gamma   90.00
#
_symmetry.space_group_name_H-M   'P 1'
#
loop_
_entity.id
_entity.type
_entity.pdbx_description
1 polymer ?
#
loop_
_entity_poly.entity_id
_entity_poly.type
_entity_poly.pdbx_seq_one_letter_code
_entity_poly.pdbx_strand_id
1 'polypeptide(L)'
;MKKKYILLAAGAIVAGLAAWGFIEGRKELALEQERERPVKVPSRVVVQDGGTAVLFDAATQKRADIAVAPLEETTRRGEVEALATVLPPQELIDLRGAYVAVKTQAEKAHATLQASRREYDRLKALHGDEQNVSAKVLDAAEATWRGDDAVARSADAAMDAAARNARQKWGNVLAFAIVGDAPLFRRLSEQRDVLLRVAAPSGTNMTKGPAATRVSANDGTFKNATLVSASSQADPRMQGAAFFYIAPADGLLPGTTLTAYLATGAEQTGALIPAGAVVWWQGKAWLYVQSAPGHFVRRELPAAIPVEQGWFAPGALKGTQLVVRGAQTLLSEELRSQIQVGEEGK
;
A
#
# COMPACT_ATOMS: atom_id res chain seq x y z
N MET A 1 -50.52 16.72 98.43
CA MET A 1 -50.28 15.44 97.72
C MET A 1 -50.56 15.45 96.20
N LYS A 2 -51.16 16.49 95.59
CA LYS A 2 -51.51 16.50 94.15
C LYS A 2 -50.36 16.80 93.16
N LYS A 3 -49.28 17.48 93.58
CA LYS A 3 -48.16 17.86 92.69
C LYS A 3 -47.28 16.69 92.21
N LYS A 4 -47.18 15.60 92.99
CA LYS A 4 -46.32 14.44 92.64
C LYS A 4 -46.91 13.56 91.52
N TYR A 5 -48.23 13.46 91.42
CA TYR A 5 -48.91 12.67 90.37
C TYR A 5 -48.88 13.33 88.99
N ILE A 6 -48.88 14.66 88.92
CA ILE A 6 -48.78 15.42 87.66
C ILE A 6 -47.38 15.25 87.05
N LEU A 7 -46.33 15.24 87.87
CA LEU A 7 -44.95 15.01 87.41
C LEU A 7 -44.74 13.57 86.89
N LEU A 8 -45.36 12.57 87.52
CA LEU A 8 -45.32 11.18 87.06
C LEU A 8 -46.09 10.98 85.75
N ALA A 9 -47.28 11.58 85.61
CA ALA A 9 -48.06 11.51 84.39
C ALA A 9 -47.34 12.21 83.21
N ALA A 10 -46.74 13.37 83.46
CA ALA A 10 -45.92 14.06 82.46
C ALA A 10 -44.70 13.23 82.04
N GLY A 11 -44.02 12.58 82.99
CA GLY A 11 -42.90 11.67 82.70
C GLY A 11 -43.30 10.47 81.84
N ALA A 12 -44.46 9.86 82.08
CA ALA A 12 -44.96 8.74 81.29
C ALA A 12 -45.32 9.14 79.85
N ILE A 13 -45.87 10.34 79.65
CA ILE A 13 -46.18 10.87 78.31
C ILE A 13 -44.90 11.15 77.53
N VAL A 14 -43.90 11.76 78.18
CA VAL A 14 -42.59 12.03 77.54
C VAL A 14 -41.88 10.72 77.19
N ALA A 15 -41.92 9.72 78.07
CA ALA A 15 -41.36 8.39 77.80
C ALA A 15 -42.09 7.68 76.65
N GLY A 16 -43.43 7.80 76.58
CA GLY A 16 -44.22 7.25 75.48
C GLY A 16 -43.91 7.89 74.13
N LEU A 17 -43.77 9.22 74.09
CA LEU A 17 -43.40 9.97 72.89
C LEU A 17 -41.96 9.67 72.44
N ALA A 18 -41.03 9.51 73.38
CA ALA A 18 -39.65 9.11 73.09
C ALA A 18 -39.58 7.68 72.54
N ALA A 19 -40.33 6.74 73.10
CA ALA A 19 -40.41 5.37 72.61
C ALA A 19 -41.06 5.31 71.21
N TRP A 20 -42.12 6.08 70.98
CA TRP A 20 -42.75 6.20 69.67
C TRP A 20 -41.80 6.77 68.62
N GLY A 21 -41.13 7.89 68.93
CA GLY A 21 -40.15 8.51 68.05
C GLY A 21 -38.97 7.58 67.72
N PHE A 22 -38.53 6.77 68.68
CA PHE A 22 -37.47 5.78 68.47
C PHE A 22 -37.89 4.62 67.54
N ILE A 23 -39.14 4.17 67.65
CA ILE A 23 -39.69 3.10 66.79
C ILE A 23 -39.90 3.62 65.37
N GLU A 24 -40.48 4.81 65.22
CA GLU A 24 -40.74 5.39 63.91
C GLU A 24 -39.43 5.78 63.21
N GLY A 25 -38.47 6.34 63.95
CA GLY A 25 -37.12 6.59 63.45
C GLY A 25 -36.40 5.32 62.97
N ARG A 26 -36.60 4.18 63.64
CA ARG A 26 -36.05 2.88 63.16
C ARG A 26 -36.75 2.37 61.92
N LYS A 27 -38.05 2.59 61.74
CA LYS A 27 -38.77 2.22 60.52
C LYS A 27 -38.31 3.06 59.34
N GLU A 28 -38.12 4.35 59.56
CA GLU A 28 -37.64 5.29 58.55
C GLU A 28 -36.19 4.99 58.16
N LEU A 29 -35.32 4.71 59.14
CA LEU A 29 -33.96 4.19 58.90
C LEU A 29 -33.96 2.87 58.13
N ALA A 30 -34.88 1.95 58.42
CA ALA A 30 -34.97 0.69 57.67
C ALA A 30 -35.41 0.93 56.22
N LEU A 31 -36.32 1.88 55.99
CA LEU A 31 -36.79 2.25 54.65
C LEU A 31 -35.71 3.00 53.85
N GLU A 32 -34.97 3.89 54.51
CA GLU A 32 -33.80 4.58 53.95
C GLU A 32 -32.70 3.57 53.63
N GLN A 33 -32.39 2.64 54.54
CA GLN A 33 -31.44 1.56 54.26
C GLN A 33 -31.86 0.67 53.10
N GLU A 34 -33.16 0.41 52.89
CA GLU A 34 -33.63 -0.32 51.71
C GLU A 34 -33.53 0.49 50.41
N ARG A 35 -33.73 1.81 50.46
CA ARG A 35 -33.54 2.72 49.32
C ARG A 35 -32.07 2.97 48.99
N GLU A 36 -31.21 2.97 50.01
CA GLU A 36 -29.76 3.10 49.91
C GLU A 36 -29.06 1.76 49.64
N ARG A 37 -29.79 0.63 49.58
CA ARG A 37 -29.20 -0.63 49.13
C ARG A 37 -28.59 -0.40 47.74
N PRO A 38 -27.29 -0.66 47.56
CA PRO A 38 -26.64 -0.49 46.26
C PRO A 38 -27.41 -1.27 45.20
N VAL A 39 -27.77 -0.61 44.09
CA VAL A 39 -28.32 -1.29 42.92
C VAL A 39 -27.27 -2.29 42.43
N LYS A 40 -27.41 -3.56 42.81
CA LYS A 40 -26.56 -4.65 42.33
C LYS A 40 -26.88 -4.85 40.85
N VAL A 41 -26.20 -4.12 39.98
CA VAL A 41 -26.21 -4.41 38.55
C VAL A 41 -25.63 -5.82 38.39
N PRO A 42 -26.40 -6.80 37.88
CA PRO A 42 -25.90 -8.16 37.74
C PRO A 42 -24.65 -8.14 36.87
N SER A 43 -23.59 -8.80 37.33
CA SER A 43 -22.35 -8.92 36.56
C SER A 43 -22.68 -9.56 35.22
N ARG A 44 -22.39 -8.83 34.14
CA ARG A 44 -22.55 -9.32 32.77
C ARG A 44 -21.36 -10.16 32.32
N VAL A 45 -20.51 -10.59 33.25
CA VAL A 45 -19.23 -11.22 32.95
C VAL A 45 -19.21 -12.62 33.52
N VAL A 46 -18.95 -13.60 32.65
CA VAL A 46 -18.88 -15.02 33.00
C VAL A 46 -17.51 -15.55 32.58
N VAL A 47 -16.89 -16.32 33.47
CA VAL A 47 -15.66 -17.07 33.17
C VAL A 47 -16.04 -18.34 32.42
N GLN A 48 -15.41 -18.59 31.27
CA GLN A 48 -15.60 -19.80 30.48
C GLN A 48 -14.26 -20.34 29.98
N ASP A 49 -14.25 -21.57 29.46
CA ASP A 49 -13.05 -22.15 28.86
C ASP A 49 -12.55 -21.30 27.69
N GLY A 50 -11.35 -20.73 27.83
CA GLY A 50 -10.75 -19.81 26.86
C GLY A 50 -10.87 -18.31 27.18
N GLY A 51 -11.41 -17.94 28.34
CA GLY A 51 -11.29 -16.58 28.88
C GLY A 51 -12.56 -16.01 29.52
N THR A 52 -12.60 -14.68 29.61
CA THR A 52 -13.73 -13.92 30.17
C THR A 52 -14.71 -13.55 29.05
N ALA A 53 -15.98 -13.93 29.21
CA ALA A 53 -17.05 -13.59 28.27
C ALA A 53 -17.97 -12.51 28.84
N VAL A 54 -18.32 -11.53 28.01
CA VAL A 54 -19.30 -10.49 28.32
C VAL A 54 -20.65 -10.87 27.71
N LEU A 55 -21.71 -10.86 28.51
CA LEU A 55 -23.05 -11.30 28.17
C LEU A 55 -23.95 -10.10 27.90
N PHE A 56 -24.46 -10.02 26.67
CA PHE A 56 -25.40 -8.99 26.25
C PHE A 56 -26.55 -9.66 25.50
N ASP A 57 -27.77 -9.56 26.03
CA ASP A 57 -28.98 -9.98 25.31
C ASP A 57 -29.25 -9.10 24.07
N ALA A 58 -30.13 -9.56 23.17
CA ALA A 58 -30.40 -8.86 21.92
C ALA A 58 -30.95 -7.43 22.12
N ALA A 59 -31.77 -7.20 23.15
CA ALA A 59 -32.33 -5.89 23.45
C ALA A 59 -31.25 -4.90 23.94
N THR A 60 -30.28 -5.41 24.70
CA THR A 60 -29.15 -4.64 25.23
C THR A 60 -28.11 -4.40 24.14
N GLN A 61 -27.82 -5.37 23.27
CA GLN A 61 -26.99 -5.16 22.08
C GLN A 61 -27.52 -4.03 21.21
N LYS A 62 -28.84 -4.02 20.93
CA LYS A 62 -29.49 -2.97 20.15
C LYS A 62 -29.39 -1.59 20.79
N ARG A 63 -29.60 -1.49 22.11
CA ARG A 63 -29.48 -0.22 22.85
C ARG A 63 -28.06 0.29 22.94
N ALA A 64 -27.08 -0.62 22.94
CA ALA A 64 -25.66 -0.32 23.04
C ALA A 64 -24.98 -0.14 21.66
N ASP A 65 -25.74 -0.18 20.56
CA ASP A 65 -25.24 -0.22 19.16
C ASP A 65 -24.11 -1.24 18.93
N ILE A 66 -24.25 -2.41 19.55
CA ILE A 66 -23.34 -3.53 19.34
C ILE A 66 -23.78 -4.25 18.07
N ALA A 67 -22.92 -4.20 17.06
CA ALA A 67 -23.15 -4.86 15.78
C ALA A 67 -22.09 -5.94 15.55
N VAL A 68 -22.53 -7.10 15.06
CA VAL A 68 -21.68 -8.25 14.75
C VAL A 68 -21.76 -8.53 13.25
N ALA A 69 -20.62 -8.81 12.64
CA ALA A 69 -20.54 -9.23 11.25
C ALA A 69 -19.55 -10.40 11.11
N PRO A 70 -19.82 -11.36 10.19
CA PRO A 70 -18.84 -12.39 9.87
C PRO A 70 -17.60 -11.75 9.25
N LEU A 71 -16.42 -12.17 9.69
CA LEU A 71 -15.18 -11.78 9.02
C LEU A 71 -15.10 -12.42 7.64
N GLU A 72 -14.93 -11.57 6.64
CA GLU A 72 -14.63 -11.96 5.28
C GLU A 72 -13.13 -12.17 5.12
N GLU A 73 -12.79 -13.27 4.47
CA GLU A 73 -11.42 -13.61 4.14
C GLU A 73 -11.00 -12.80 2.91
N THR A 74 -9.84 -12.16 2.99
CA THR A 74 -9.25 -11.38 1.91
C THR A 74 -7.78 -11.74 1.77
N THR A 75 -7.29 -11.69 0.55
CA THR A 75 -5.87 -11.90 0.25
C THR A 75 -5.23 -10.57 -0.04
N ARG A 76 -4.13 -10.28 0.65
CA ARG A 76 -3.33 -9.08 0.44
C ARG A 76 -1.85 -9.42 0.39
N ARG A 77 -1.14 -8.69 -0.47
CA ARG A 77 0.31 -8.63 -0.43
C ARG A 77 0.71 -7.38 0.37
N GLY A 78 1.82 -7.45 1.09
CA GLY A 78 2.35 -6.26 1.76
C GLY A 78 2.70 -5.19 0.73
N GLU A 79 2.76 -3.93 1.15
CA GLU A 79 3.20 -2.82 0.30
C GLU A 79 4.35 -2.09 0.99
N VAL A 80 5.29 -1.60 0.19
CA VAL A 80 6.35 -0.71 0.66
C VAL A 80 6.30 0.59 -0.14
N GLU A 81 6.42 1.71 0.56
CA GLU A 81 6.54 3.02 -0.06
C GLU A 81 7.88 3.15 -0.77
N ALA A 82 7.85 3.63 -2.01
CA ALA A 82 8.99 3.75 -2.88
C ALA A 82 9.02 5.13 -3.53
N LEU A 83 10.21 5.60 -3.87
CA LEU A 83 10.37 6.89 -4.54
C LEU A 83 10.15 6.73 -6.04
N ALA A 84 9.14 7.40 -6.58
CA ALA A 84 8.89 7.45 -8.02
C ALA A 84 9.32 8.80 -8.59
N THR A 85 9.96 8.79 -9.75
CA THR A 85 10.31 10.01 -10.49
C THR A 85 9.72 9.93 -11.87
N VAL A 86 8.96 10.95 -12.26
CA VAL A 86 8.44 11.08 -13.62
C VAL A 86 9.57 11.60 -14.51
N LEU A 87 10.00 10.81 -15.48
CA LEU A 87 11.12 11.16 -16.35
C LEU A 87 10.65 12.03 -17.52
N PRO A 88 11.36 13.13 -17.83
CA PRO A 88 11.13 13.90 -19.05
C PRO A 88 11.28 13.04 -20.32
N PRO A 89 10.37 13.16 -21.31
CA PRO A 89 10.46 12.37 -22.54
C PRO A 89 11.58 12.86 -23.49
N GLN A 90 12.15 14.05 -23.24
CA GLN A 90 13.13 14.69 -24.13
C GLN A 90 14.31 13.77 -24.45
N GLU A 91 14.88 13.11 -23.44
CA GLU A 91 16.03 12.22 -23.66
C GLU A 91 15.69 11.01 -24.53
N LEU A 92 14.44 10.53 -24.51
CA LEU A 92 13.97 9.45 -25.37
C LEU A 92 13.83 9.94 -26.82
N ILE A 93 13.29 11.15 -26.99
CA ILE A 93 13.10 11.81 -28.29
C ILE A 93 14.45 12.11 -28.94
N ASP A 94 15.40 12.67 -28.17
CA ASP A 94 16.74 12.98 -28.65
C ASP A 94 17.48 11.71 -29.09
N LEU A 95 17.38 10.64 -28.31
CA LEU A 95 17.97 9.34 -28.62
C LEU A 95 17.37 8.74 -29.91
N ARG A 96 16.06 8.86 -30.10
CA ARG A 96 15.40 8.46 -31.36
C ARG A 96 15.96 9.27 -32.53
N GLY A 97 16.02 10.59 -32.40
CA GLY A 97 16.53 11.48 -33.44
C GLY A 97 17.96 11.14 -33.83
N ALA A 98 18.84 10.96 -32.83
CA ALA A 98 20.22 10.55 -33.05
C ALA A 98 20.33 9.19 -33.75
N TYR A 99 19.52 8.20 -33.36
CA TYR A 99 19.50 6.89 -33.99
C TYR A 99 19.04 6.97 -35.46
N VAL A 100 17.98 7.74 -35.74
CA VAL A 100 17.49 7.93 -37.12
C VAL A 100 18.57 8.60 -37.97
N ALA A 101 19.28 9.60 -37.45
CA ALA A 101 20.35 10.28 -38.18
C ALA A 101 21.48 9.33 -38.59
N VAL A 102 21.98 8.50 -37.67
CA VAL A 102 23.05 7.53 -37.98
C VAL A 102 22.55 6.41 -38.90
N LYS A 103 21.28 5.98 -38.75
CA LYS A 103 20.66 5.00 -39.64
C LYS A 103 20.60 5.53 -41.08
N THR A 104 20.11 6.75 -41.29
CA THR A 104 20.05 7.39 -42.61
C THR A 104 21.44 7.57 -43.21
N GLN A 105 22.45 7.88 -42.39
CA GLN A 105 23.83 7.99 -42.85
C GLN A 105 24.39 6.63 -43.30
N ALA A 106 24.08 5.54 -42.60
CA ALA A 106 24.44 4.18 -43.02
C ALA A 106 23.76 3.81 -44.33
N GLU A 107 22.45 4.05 -44.47
CA GLU A 107 21.71 3.81 -45.72
C GLU A 107 22.34 4.58 -46.91
N LYS A 108 22.71 5.84 -46.72
CA LYS A 108 23.42 6.64 -47.72
C LYS A 108 24.78 6.03 -48.08
N ALA A 109 25.59 5.65 -47.08
CA ALA A 109 26.91 5.08 -47.31
C ALA A 109 26.84 3.75 -48.07
N HIS A 110 25.86 2.90 -47.75
CA HIS A 110 25.60 1.65 -48.47
C HIS A 110 25.20 1.88 -49.93
N ALA A 111 24.37 2.90 -50.19
CA ALA A 111 24.00 3.26 -51.56
C ALA A 111 25.22 3.72 -52.39
N THR A 112 26.10 4.56 -51.80
CA THR A 112 27.34 5.00 -52.45
C THR A 112 28.29 3.84 -52.71
N LEU A 113 28.51 2.97 -51.71
CA LEU A 113 29.32 1.75 -51.85
C LEU A 113 28.81 0.86 -52.98
N GLN A 114 27.50 0.65 -53.07
CA GLN A 114 26.91 -0.15 -54.15
C GLN A 114 27.18 0.48 -55.52
N ALA A 115 27.10 1.81 -55.63
CA ALA A 115 27.36 2.52 -56.87
C ALA A 115 28.84 2.44 -57.28
N SER A 116 29.79 2.72 -56.39
CA SER A 116 31.23 2.68 -56.70
C SER A 116 31.73 1.27 -56.98
N ARG A 117 31.17 0.26 -56.28
CA ARG A 117 31.46 -1.15 -56.59
C ARG A 117 31.05 -1.53 -58.02
N ARG A 118 29.83 -1.19 -58.43
CA ARG A 118 29.34 -1.47 -59.79
C ARG A 118 30.19 -0.78 -60.86
N GLU A 119 30.63 0.45 -60.59
CA GLU A 119 31.49 1.18 -61.51
C GLU A 119 32.88 0.56 -61.62
N TYR A 120 33.50 0.17 -60.51
CA TYR A 120 34.75 -0.59 -60.52
C TYR A 120 34.61 -1.90 -61.30
N ASP A 121 33.56 -2.67 -61.04
CA ASP A 121 33.30 -3.95 -61.74
C ASP A 121 33.14 -3.74 -63.26
N ARG A 122 32.46 -2.66 -63.68
CA ARG A 122 32.30 -2.28 -65.09
C ARG A 122 33.63 -1.91 -65.75
N LEU A 123 34.43 -1.05 -65.09
CA LEU A 123 35.72 -0.61 -65.61
C LEU A 123 36.74 -1.76 -65.65
N LYS A 124 36.67 -2.68 -64.69
CA LYS A 124 37.49 -3.89 -64.65
C LYS A 124 37.20 -4.81 -65.84
N ALA A 125 35.92 -5.01 -66.17
CA ALA A 125 35.53 -5.77 -67.36
C ALA A 125 36.06 -5.10 -68.64
N LEU A 126 35.87 -3.79 -68.77
CA LEU A 126 36.31 -3.04 -69.96
C LEU A 126 37.84 -2.94 -70.10
N HIS A 127 38.60 -2.98 -69.01
CA HIS A 127 40.06 -3.09 -69.07
C HIS A 127 40.52 -4.49 -69.53
N GLY A 128 39.79 -5.54 -69.15
CA GLY A 128 40.06 -6.92 -69.58
C GLY A 128 39.76 -7.16 -71.06
N ASP A 129 38.71 -6.51 -71.58
CA ASP A 129 38.35 -6.54 -72.99
C ASP A 129 39.13 -5.46 -73.77
N GLU A 130 40.27 -5.85 -74.34
CA GLU A 130 41.09 -5.02 -75.26
C GLU A 130 41.75 -3.76 -74.64
N GLN A 131 41.89 -3.68 -73.31
CA GLN A 131 42.45 -2.50 -72.62
C GLN A 131 41.74 -1.18 -72.96
N ASN A 132 40.42 -1.24 -73.18
CA ASN A 132 39.59 -0.09 -73.54
C ASN A 132 39.53 1.02 -72.45
N VAL A 133 40.14 0.78 -71.28
CA VAL A 133 40.35 1.77 -70.22
C VAL A 133 41.79 1.72 -69.72
N SER A 134 42.39 2.87 -69.38
CA SER A 134 43.74 2.91 -68.81
C SER A 134 43.79 2.33 -67.39
N ALA A 135 44.93 1.71 -67.02
CA ALA A 135 45.17 1.21 -65.66
C ALA A 135 44.95 2.28 -64.57
N LYS A 136 45.36 3.53 -64.84
CA LYS A 136 45.15 4.66 -63.92
C LYS A 136 43.68 4.90 -63.57
N VAL A 137 42.77 4.71 -64.52
CA VAL A 137 41.32 4.90 -64.30
C VAL A 137 40.75 3.74 -63.47
N LEU A 138 41.22 2.52 -63.72
CA LEU A 138 40.85 1.35 -62.93
C LEU A 138 41.32 1.49 -61.48
N ASP A 139 42.58 1.89 -61.27
CA ASP A 139 43.15 2.12 -59.93
C ASP A 139 42.38 3.21 -59.16
N ALA A 140 41.99 4.29 -59.85
CA ALA A 140 41.19 5.34 -59.25
C ALA A 140 39.80 4.84 -58.81
N ALA A 141 39.13 4.05 -59.65
CA ALA A 141 37.83 3.45 -59.32
C ALA A 141 37.93 2.46 -58.15
N GLU A 142 39.01 1.67 -58.09
CA GLU A 142 39.27 0.77 -56.96
C GLU A 142 39.47 1.55 -55.66
N ALA A 143 40.26 2.63 -55.69
CA ALA A 143 40.47 3.48 -54.53
C ALA A 143 39.16 4.11 -54.03
N THR A 144 38.29 4.58 -54.94
CA THR A 144 36.96 5.09 -54.59
C THR A 144 36.10 4.00 -53.95
N TRP A 145 36.01 2.81 -54.55
CA TRP A 145 35.24 1.70 -53.99
C TRP A 145 35.72 1.31 -52.58
N ARG A 146 37.03 1.14 -52.39
CA ARG A 146 37.61 0.82 -51.07
C ARG A 146 37.39 1.95 -50.05
N GLY A 147 37.41 3.20 -50.49
CA GLY A 147 37.07 4.37 -49.66
C GLY A 147 35.62 4.33 -49.20
N ASP A 148 34.68 4.11 -50.11
CA ASP A 148 33.25 4.02 -49.80
C ASP A 148 32.92 2.81 -48.93
N ASP A 149 33.62 1.68 -49.11
CA ASP A 149 33.50 0.50 -48.25
C ASP A 149 33.89 0.80 -46.81
N ALA A 150 34.99 1.54 -46.61
CA ALA A 150 35.41 1.99 -45.29
C ALA A 150 34.38 2.96 -44.66
N VAL A 151 33.79 3.84 -45.47
CA VAL A 151 32.73 4.76 -45.00
C VAL A 151 31.47 4.00 -44.58
N ALA A 152 31.03 3.00 -45.36
CA ALA A 152 29.88 2.16 -45.03
C ALA A 152 30.11 1.39 -43.72
N ARG A 153 31.27 0.73 -43.58
CA ARG A 153 31.65 0.03 -42.34
C ARG A 153 31.67 0.96 -41.12
N SER A 154 32.17 2.18 -41.28
CA SER A 154 32.16 3.19 -40.21
C SER A 154 30.74 3.61 -39.82
N ALA A 155 29.85 3.80 -40.81
CA ALA A 155 28.47 4.17 -40.57
C ALA A 155 27.68 3.04 -39.87
N ASP A 156 27.90 1.78 -40.24
CA ASP A 156 27.33 0.62 -39.55
C ASP A 156 27.79 0.56 -38.09
N ALA A 157 29.09 0.75 -37.84
CA ALA A 157 29.64 0.78 -36.49
C ALA A 157 29.03 1.90 -35.63
N ALA A 158 28.76 3.07 -36.23
CA ALA A 158 28.11 4.19 -35.57
C ALA A 158 26.64 3.89 -35.23
N MET A 159 25.90 3.25 -36.15
CA MET A 159 24.52 2.81 -35.90
C MET A 159 24.45 1.79 -34.77
N ASP A 160 25.35 0.81 -34.77
CA ASP A 160 25.46 -0.19 -33.70
C ASP A 160 25.83 0.44 -32.35
N ALA A 161 26.74 1.41 -32.34
CA ALA A 161 27.10 2.15 -31.14
C ALA A 161 25.89 2.92 -30.57
N ALA A 162 25.08 3.56 -31.41
CA ALA A 162 23.87 4.24 -30.99
C ALA A 162 22.86 3.25 -30.36
N ALA A 163 22.66 2.08 -30.96
CA ALA A 163 21.78 1.04 -30.41
C ALA A 163 22.31 0.48 -29.06
N ARG A 164 23.62 0.28 -28.93
CA ARG A 164 24.23 -0.16 -27.66
C ARG A 164 24.09 0.88 -26.56
N ASN A 165 24.32 2.15 -26.87
CA ASN A 165 24.15 3.26 -25.92
C ASN A 165 22.70 3.34 -25.42
N ALA A 166 21.73 3.16 -26.32
CA ALA A 166 20.31 3.09 -25.96
C ALA A 166 20.04 1.96 -24.93
N ARG A 167 20.55 0.75 -25.18
CA ARG A 167 20.36 -0.41 -24.28
C ARG A 167 21.07 -0.23 -22.94
N GLN A 168 22.27 0.33 -22.93
CA GLN A 168 23.01 0.56 -21.68
C GLN A 168 22.30 1.59 -20.80
N LYS A 169 21.73 2.63 -21.41
CA LYS A 169 21.05 3.70 -20.66
C LYS A 169 19.65 3.32 -20.21
N TRP A 170 18.87 2.66 -21.06
CA TRP A 170 17.42 2.44 -20.85
C TRP A 170 17.00 0.96 -20.71
N GLY A 171 17.93 0.02 -20.87
CA GLY A 171 17.62 -1.41 -20.92
C GLY A 171 17.01 -1.84 -22.26
N ASN A 172 16.82 -3.14 -22.43
CA ASN A 172 16.43 -3.73 -23.71
C ASN A 172 15.03 -3.30 -24.19
N VAL A 173 14.04 -3.26 -23.29
CA VAL A 173 12.63 -3.01 -23.65
C VAL A 173 12.44 -1.59 -24.18
N LEU A 174 12.91 -0.60 -23.43
CA LEU A 174 12.83 0.80 -23.85
C LEU A 174 13.73 1.08 -25.06
N ALA A 175 14.95 0.56 -25.10
CA ALA A 175 15.83 0.75 -26.25
C ALA A 175 15.22 0.21 -27.55
N PHE A 176 14.61 -0.98 -27.51
CA PHE A 176 13.89 -1.55 -28.66
C PHE A 176 12.71 -0.66 -29.07
N ALA A 177 11.94 -0.17 -28.10
CA ALA A 177 10.81 0.71 -28.38
C ALA A 177 11.24 2.02 -29.06
N ILE A 178 12.33 2.63 -28.58
CA ILE A 178 12.89 3.87 -29.12
C ILE A 178 13.44 3.64 -30.53
N VAL A 179 14.32 2.64 -30.70
CA VAL A 179 14.96 2.36 -31.99
C VAL A 179 13.93 1.97 -33.07
N GLY A 180 12.91 1.21 -32.69
CA GLY A 180 11.88 0.69 -33.60
C GLY A 180 10.65 1.56 -33.79
N ASP A 181 10.55 2.74 -33.17
CA ASP A 181 9.32 3.57 -33.15
C ASP A 181 8.07 2.80 -32.69
N ALA A 182 8.26 1.92 -31.70
CA ALA A 182 7.21 1.04 -31.22
C ALA A 182 6.09 1.85 -30.54
N PRO A 183 4.87 1.28 -30.41
CA PRO A 183 3.74 1.97 -29.76
C PRO A 183 4.08 2.54 -28.37
N LEU A 184 4.90 1.83 -27.58
CA LEU A 184 5.37 2.30 -26.28
C LEU A 184 6.10 3.65 -26.38
N PHE A 185 7.04 3.79 -27.32
CA PHE A 185 7.77 5.04 -27.52
C PHE A 185 6.82 6.15 -27.99
N ARG A 186 5.94 5.88 -28.95
CA ARG A 186 4.99 6.88 -29.46
C ARG A 186 4.06 7.42 -28.37
N ARG A 187 3.54 6.56 -27.49
CA ARG A 187 2.71 7.02 -26.35
C ARG A 187 3.49 7.92 -25.38
N LEU A 188 4.77 7.63 -25.16
CA LEU A 188 5.66 8.44 -24.32
C LEU A 188 6.04 9.77 -24.98
N SER A 189 6.39 9.76 -26.28
CA SER A 189 6.78 10.96 -27.02
C SER A 189 5.61 11.92 -27.23
N GLU A 190 4.40 11.38 -27.39
CA GLU A 190 3.16 12.15 -27.52
C GLU A 190 2.55 12.53 -26.16
N GLN A 191 3.23 12.23 -25.05
CA GLN A 191 2.77 12.51 -23.68
C GLN A 191 1.38 11.94 -23.35
N ARG A 192 0.97 10.84 -24.00
CA ARG A 192 -0.21 10.07 -23.60
C ARG A 192 0.06 9.32 -22.31
N ASP A 193 1.28 8.81 -22.18
CA ASP A 193 1.82 8.23 -20.96
C ASP A 193 3.07 8.96 -20.51
N VAL A 194 3.40 8.77 -19.24
CA VAL A 194 4.69 9.15 -18.66
C VAL A 194 5.51 7.92 -18.30
N LEU A 195 6.83 8.07 -18.39
CA LEU A 195 7.79 7.08 -17.92
C LEU A 195 8.15 7.40 -16.46
N LEU A 196 8.02 6.41 -15.60
CA LEU A 196 8.34 6.51 -14.18
C LEU A 196 9.57 5.66 -13.89
N ARG A 197 10.54 6.21 -13.17
CA ARG A 197 11.57 5.42 -12.49
C ARG A 197 11.21 5.28 -11.03
N VAL A 198 10.95 4.06 -10.59
CA VAL A 198 10.55 3.75 -9.21
C VAL A 198 11.68 3.00 -8.52
N ALA A 199 12.23 3.60 -7.47
CA ALA A 199 13.33 3.05 -6.68
C ALA A 199 12.81 2.49 -5.36
N ALA A 200 13.06 1.20 -5.15
CA ALA A 200 12.72 0.51 -3.91
C ALA A 200 13.62 0.99 -2.76
N PRO A 201 13.11 1.08 -1.52
CA PRO A 201 13.95 1.37 -0.36
C PRO A 201 15.05 0.35 -0.13
N SER A 202 16.18 0.82 0.38
CA SER A 202 17.29 -0.03 0.81
C SER A 202 16.82 -1.07 1.84
N GLY A 203 17.34 -2.29 1.75
CA GLY A 203 16.94 -3.39 2.63
C GLY A 203 15.70 -4.17 2.18
N THR A 204 15.01 -3.71 1.13
CA THR A 204 14.02 -4.56 0.44
C THR A 204 14.75 -5.57 -0.45
N ASN A 205 14.54 -6.88 -0.23
CA ASN A 205 15.09 -7.96 -1.07
C ASN A 205 14.32 -8.07 -2.41
N MET A 206 14.10 -6.95 -3.09
CA MET A 206 13.28 -6.87 -4.29
C MET A 206 14.15 -6.96 -5.54
N THR A 207 14.30 -8.18 -6.07
CA THR A 207 15.08 -8.44 -7.29
C THR A 207 14.26 -8.26 -8.57
N LYS A 208 12.93 -8.35 -8.46
CA LYS A 208 11.98 -8.16 -9.58
C LYS A 208 10.90 -7.17 -9.18
N GLY A 209 10.59 -6.24 -10.07
CA GLY A 209 9.52 -5.28 -9.89
C GLY A 209 8.16 -5.98 -9.98
N PRO A 210 7.18 -5.59 -9.14
CA PRO A 210 5.78 -5.98 -9.32
C PRO A 210 5.26 -5.61 -10.72
N ALA A 211 4.37 -6.41 -11.29
CA ALA A 211 3.82 -6.15 -12.62
C ALA A 211 3.02 -4.83 -12.69
N ALA A 212 2.41 -4.44 -11.58
CA ALA A 212 1.69 -3.19 -11.42
C ALA A 212 2.05 -2.56 -10.07
N THR A 213 2.02 -1.23 -10.04
CA THR A 213 2.20 -0.42 -8.82
C THR A 213 1.19 0.71 -8.85
N ARG A 214 0.87 1.25 -7.68
CA ARG A 214 0.11 2.50 -7.56
C ARG A 214 1.07 3.64 -7.31
N VAL A 215 0.77 4.82 -7.84
CA VAL A 215 1.51 6.05 -7.60
C VAL A 215 0.54 7.12 -7.13
N SER A 216 0.87 7.81 -6.05
CA SER A 216 0.09 8.96 -5.59
C SER A 216 0.44 10.17 -6.44
N ALA A 217 -0.54 10.71 -7.16
CA ALA A 217 -0.43 11.99 -7.85
C ALA A 217 -0.52 13.15 -6.85
N ASN A 218 -0.15 14.36 -7.28
CA ASN A 218 -0.12 15.56 -6.44
C ASN A 218 -1.51 16.01 -5.97
N ASP A 219 -2.57 15.57 -6.66
CA ASP A 219 -3.97 15.82 -6.29
C ASP A 219 -4.52 14.83 -5.25
N GLY A 220 -3.66 13.91 -4.75
CA GLY A 220 -4.04 12.87 -3.79
C GLY A 220 -4.71 11.65 -4.43
N THR A 221 -4.89 11.63 -5.75
CA THR A 221 -5.44 10.47 -6.46
C THR A 221 -4.37 9.42 -6.74
N PHE A 222 -4.78 8.16 -6.80
CA PHE A 222 -3.89 7.06 -7.20
C PHE A 222 -3.98 6.80 -8.70
N LYS A 223 -2.82 6.69 -9.34
CA LYS A 223 -2.69 6.25 -10.73
C LYS A 223 -2.04 4.87 -10.76
N ASN A 224 -2.59 3.98 -11.58
CA ASN A 224 -2.00 2.67 -11.81
C ASN A 224 -0.86 2.81 -12.81
N ALA A 225 0.28 2.20 -12.47
CA ALA A 225 1.44 2.14 -13.32
C ALA A 225 1.82 0.68 -13.60
N THR A 226 2.19 0.38 -14.84
CA THR A 226 2.52 -0.98 -15.30
C THR A 226 4.01 -1.10 -15.55
N LEU A 227 4.60 -2.21 -15.11
CA LEU A 227 6.03 -2.47 -15.25
C LEU A 227 6.41 -2.56 -16.74
N VAL A 228 7.45 -1.83 -17.12
CA VAL A 228 8.11 -1.96 -18.42
C VAL A 228 9.30 -2.89 -18.30
N SER A 229 10.21 -2.61 -17.37
CA SER A 229 11.44 -3.36 -17.19
C SER A 229 12.17 -2.97 -15.89
N ALA A 230 13.20 -3.72 -15.52
CA ALA A 230 14.17 -3.24 -14.54
C ALA A 230 14.93 -2.02 -15.10
N SER A 231 15.23 -1.07 -14.23
CA SER A 231 16.05 0.09 -14.58
C SER A 231 17.51 -0.36 -14.72
N SER A 232 18.12 -0.02 -15.85
CA SER A 232 19.56 -0.20 -16.09
C SER A 232 20.43 0.73 -15.24
N GLN A 233 19.82 1.73 -14.58
CA GLN A 233 20.49 2.67 -13.71
C GLN A 233 19.83 2.70 -12.34
N ALA A 234 20.63 2.78 -11.28
CA ALA A 234 20.13 3.08 -9.95
C ALA A 234 19.62 4.54 -9.89
N ASP A 235 18.70 4.84 -8.96
CA ASP A 235 18.42 6.22 -8.63
C ASP A 235 19.51 6.72 -7.67
N PRO A 236 20.22 7.82 -7.95
CA PRO A 236 21.33 8.27 -7.10
C PRO A 236 20.90 8.62 -5.67
N ARG A 237 19.61 8.90 -5.44
CA ARG A 237 19.07 9.22 -4.11
C ARG A 237 18.75 7.96 -3.29
N MET A 238 18.68 6.78 -3.92
CA MET A 238 18.22 5.54 -3.29
C MET A 238 19.17 4.39 -3.61
N GLN A 239 19.71 3.74 -2.59
CA GLN A 239 20.62 2.59 -2.74
C GLN A 239 19.85 1.26 -2.88
N GLY A 240 18.90 1.20 -3.84
CA GLY A 240 18.04 0.03 -4.04
C GLY A 240 17.75 -0.27 -5.51
N ALA A 241 17.13 -1.43 -5.77
CA ALA A 241 16.70 -1.79 -7.12
C ALA A 241 15.70 -0.77 -7.65
N ALA A 242 15.86 -0.38 -8.92
CA ALA A 242 14.97 0.54 -9.60
C ALA A 242 14.32 -0.12 -10.80
N PHE A 243 13.11 0.31 -11.14
CA PHE A 243 12.30 -0.24 -12.21
C PHE A 243 11.66 0.88 -13.02
N PHE A 244 11.49 0.66 -14.31
CA PHE A 244 10.73 1.53 -15.19
C PHE A 244 9.26 1.09 -15.23
N TYR A 245 8.36 2.02 -14.99
CA TYR A 245 6.91 1.85 -15.12
C TYR A 245 6.34 2.89 -16.09
N ILE A 246 5.17 2.60 -16.63
CA ILE A 246 4.37 3.56 -17.40
C ILE A 246 3.03 3.80 -16.75
N ALA A 247 2.56 5.04 -16.79
CA ALA A 247 1.24 5.43 -16.33
C ALA A 247 0.65 6.48 -17.29
N PRO A 248 -0.69 6.63 -17.35
CA PRO A 248 -1.31 7.75 -18.06
C PRO A 248 -0.78 9.09 -17.54
N ALA A 249 -0.60 10.07 -18.42
CA ALA A 249 -0.04 11.38 -18.07
C ALA A 249 -0.95 12.25 -17.17
N ASP A 250 -2.19 11.82 -16.95
CA ASP A 250 -3.21 12.53 -16.18
C ASP A 250 -2.74 12.82 -14.73
N GLY A 251 -2.41 14.09 -14.45
CA GLY A 251 -1.93 14.55 -13.14
C GLY A 251 -0.46 14.21 -12.83
N LEU A 252 0.26 13.54 -13.74
CA LEU A 252 1.65 13.14 -13.55
C LEU A 252 2.58 14.01 -14.41
N LEU A 253 3.19 15.03 -13.81
CA LEU A 253 4.02 15.99 -14.54
C LEU A 253 5.49 15.50 -14.63
N PRO A 254 6.12 15.50 -15.83
CA PRO A 254 7.53 15.17 -15.96
C PRO A 254 8.44 16.04 -15.09
N GLY A 255 9.48 15.42 -14.51
CA GLY A 255 10.41 16.05 -13.58
C GLY A 255 9.97 16.01 -12.10
N THR A 256 8.73 15.62 -11.82
CA THR A 256 8.24 15.53 -10.43
C THR A 256 8.67 14.23 -9.74
N THR A 257 8.72 14.28 -8.41
CA THR A 257 8.95 13.12 -7.55
C THR A 257 7.66 12.82 -6.78
N LEU A 258 7.27 11.55 -6.72
CA LEU A 258 6.02 11.05 -6.19
C LEU A 258 6.27 9.84 -5.27
N THR A 259 5.26 9.43 -4.52
CA THR A 259 5.28 8.17 -3.75
C THR A 259 4.62 7.06 -4.55
N ALA A 260 5.32 5.94 -4.72
CA ALA A 260 4.78 4.71 -5.27
C ALA A 260 4.63 3.64 -4.18
N TYR A 261 3.67 2.74 -4.36
CA TYR A 261 3.36 1.65 -3.44
C TYR A 261 3.66 0.31 -4.12
N LEU A 262 4.85 -0.22 -3.85
CA LEU A 262 5.33 -1.46 -4.44
C LEU A 262 4.86 -2.66 -3.62
N ALA A 263 4.16 -3.59 -4.25
CA ALA A 263 3.75 -4.82 -3.60
C ALA A 263 4.97 -5.70 -3.26
N THR A 264 5.08 -6.16 -2.02
CA THR A 264 6.22 -6.90 -1.48
C THR A 264 5.80 -8.16 -0.70
N GLY A 265 6.64 -9.19 -0.73
CA GLY A 265 6.40 -10.45 -0.04
C GLY A 265 5.42 -11.38 -0.77
N ALA A 266 5.09 -12.49 -0.11
CA ALA A 266 4.05 -13.40 -0.58
C ALA A 266 2.66 -12.81 -0.32
N GLU A 267 1.68 -13.22 -1.11
CA GLU A 267 0.29 -12.98 -0.75
C GLU A 267 -0.03 -13.69 0.56
N GLN A 268 -0.64 -12.95 1.48
CA GLN A 268 -1.12 -13.44 2.74
C GLN A 268 -2.63 -13.40 2.74
N THR A 269 -3.23 -14.51 3.16
CA THR A 269 -4.67 -14.59 3.37
C THR A 269 -4.96 -14.22 4.82
N GLY A 270 -5.96 -13.38 5.02
CA GLY A 270 -6.30 -12.78 6.30
C GLY A 270 -7.71 -12.19 6.30
N ALA A 271 -7.99 -11.32 7.26
CA ALA A 271 -9.25 -10.59 7.31
C ALA A 271 -9.00 -9.08 7.46
N LEU A 272 -9.89 -8.28 6.85
CA LEU A 272 -9.93 -6.84 7.06
C LEU A 272 -10.77 -6.55 8.31
N ILE A 273 -10.17 -5.84 9.25
CA ILE A 273 -10.76 -5.49 10.53
C ILE A 273 -11.03 -3.99 10.53
N PRO A 274 -12.31 -3.56 10.61
CA PRO A 274 -12.65 -2.16 10.70
C PRO A 274 -12.01 -1.49 11.91
N ALA A 275 -11.61 -0.22 11.79
CA ALA A 275 -10.99 0.51 12.89
C ALA A 275 -11.84 0.50 14.18
N GLY A 276 -13.17 0.61 14.06
CA GLY A 276 -14.10 0.59 15.20
C GLY A 276 -14.27 -0.77 15.90
N ALA A 277 -13.73 -1.85 15.33
CA ALA A 277 -13.73 -3.18 15.93
C ALA A 277 -12.54 -3.42 16.89
N VAL A 278 -11.51 -2.59 16.80
CA VAL A 278 -10.26 -2.72 17.58
C VAL A 278 -10.31 -1.85 18.82
N VAL A 279 -9.99 -2.45 19.98
CA VAL A 279 -9.80 -1.71 21.24
C VAL A 279 -8.38 -1.89 21.75
N TRP A 280 -7.79 -0.80 22.26
CA TRP A 280 -6.44 -0.79 22.81
C TRP A 280 -6.50 -0.91 24.33
N TRP A 281 -5.85 -1.93 24.87
CA TRP A 281 -5.79 -2.15 26.31
C TRP A 281 -4.50 -2.85 26.70
N GLN A 282 -3.86 -2.37 27.77
CA GLN A 282 -2.57 -2.89 28.27
C GLN A 282 -1.47 -2.92 27.17
N GLY A 283 -1.43 -1.88 26.32
CA GLY A 283 -0.44 -1.78 25.23
C GLY A 283 -0.66 -2.75 24.05
N LYS A 284 -1.77 -3.48 24.02
CA LYS A 284 -2.10 -4.46 22.98
C LYS A 284 -3.42 -4.12 22.28
N ALA A 285 -3.55 -4.59 21.04
CA ALA A 285 -4.79 -4.50 20.27
C ALA A 285 -5.65 -5.74 20.53
N TRP A 286 -6.94 -5.52 20.77
CA TRP A 286 -7.92 -6.57 21.07
C TRP A 286 -9.17 -6.43 20.22
N LEU A 287 -9.85 -7.56 20.02
CA LEU A 287 -11.12 -7.69 19.31
C LEU A 287 -12.12 -8.42 20.20
N TYR A 288 -13.42 -8.20 19.97
CA TYR A 288 -14.46 -9.06 20.55
C TYR A 288 -15.06 -9.96 19.47
N VAL A 289 -15.09 -11.25 19.75
CA VAL A 289 -15.74 -12.24 18.89
C VAL A 289 -16.96 -12.81 19.59
N GLN A 290 -18.05 -13.00 18.86
CA GLN A 290 -19.24 -13.66 19.36
C GLN A 290 -19.03 -15.17 19.29
N SER A 291 -18.87 -15.80 20.46
CA SER A 291 -18.67 -17.25 20.60
C SER A 291 -19.97 -18.04 20.59
N ALA A 292 -21.04 -17.43 21.10
CA ALA A 292 -22.41 -17.89 21.06
C ALA A 292 -23.34 -16.67 21.05
N PRO A 293 -24.64 -16.81 20.70
CA PRO A 293 -25.58 -15.69 20.72
C PRO A 293 -25.55 -14.93 22.06
N GLY A 294 -25.10 -13.67 22.03
CA GLY A 294 -24.94 -12.82 23.21
C GLY A 294 -23.69 -13.02 24.06
N HIS A 295 -22.80 -13.96 23.72
CA HIS A 295 -21.54 -14.22 24.43
C HIS A 295 -20.34 -13.67 23.65
N PHE A 296 -19.72 -12.63 24.20
CA PHE A 296 -18.61 -11.92 23.56
C PHE A 296 -17.29 -12.17 24.27
N VAL A 297 -16.30 -12.68 23.55
CA VAL A 297 -14.99 -13.04 24.11
C VAL A 297 -13.93 -12.11 23.52
N ARG A 298 -13.10 -11.55 24.39
CA ARG A 298 -11.97 -10.73 23.97
C ARG A 298 -10.82 -11.61 23.46
N ARG A 299 -10.32 -11.32 22.26
CA ARG A 299 -9.16 -12.00 21.65
C ARG A 299 -8.08 -10.98 21.30
N GLU A 300 -6.83 -11.33 21.56
CA GLU A 300 -5.69 -10.53 21.13
C GLU A 300 -5.62 -10.54 19.60
N LEU A 301 -5.24 -9.41 19.02
CA LEU A 301 -5.00 -9.29 17.59
C LEU A 301 -3.49 -9.29 17.31
N PRO A 302 -2.87 -10.48 17.09
CA PRO A 302 -1.46 -10.56 16.76
C PRO A 302 -1.22 -10.09 15.32
N ALA A 303 -0.12 -9.38 15.09
CA ALA A 303 0.37 -9.01 13.76
C ALA A 303 -0.60 -8.19 12.88
N ALA A 304 -1.34 -7.25 13.49
CA ALA A 304 -2.18 -6.31 12.76
C ALA A 304 -1.33 -5.36 11.89
N ILE A 305 -1.57 -5.36 10.59
CA ILE A 305 -0.93 -4.45 9.63
C ILE A 305 -1.91 -3.28 9.38
N PRO A 306 -1.53 -2.02 9.64
CA PRO A 306 -2.42 -0.88 9.41
C PRO A 306 -2.71 -0.74 7.90
N VAL A 307 -3.97 -0.49 7.57
CA VAL A 307 -4.46 -0.23 6.21
C VAL A 307 -5.47 0.90 6.23
N GLU A 308 -5.78 1.48 5.06
CA GLU A 308 -6.63 2.68 4.94
C GLU A 308 -7.98 2.58 5.69
N GLN A 309 -8.60 1.40 5.70
CA GLN A 309 -9.92 1.17 6.32
C GLN A 309 -9.86 0.53 7.74
N GLY A 310 -8.66 0.37 8.31
CA GLY A 310 -8.47 -0.26 9.61
C GLY A 310 -7.20 -1.11 9.67
N TRP A 311 -7.36 -2.42 9.85
CA TRP A 311 -6.24 -3.34 10.05
C TRP A 311 -6.41 -4.60 9.22
N PHE A 312 -5.33 -5.09 8.63
CA PHE A 312 -5.27 -6.42 8.04
C PHE A 312 -4.62 -7.38 9.05
N ALA A 313 -5.33 -8.47 9.36
CA ALA A 313 -4.84 -9.51 10.24
C ALA A 313 -4.55 -10.78 9.42
N PRO A 314 -3.28 -11.18 9.28
CA PRO A 314 -2.92 -12.41 8.57
C PRO A 314 -3.40 -13.65 9.33
N GLY A 315 -3.84 -14.68 8.59
CA GLY A 315 -4.32 -15.95 9.14
C GLY A 315 -5.81 -16.21 8.93
N ALA A 316 -6.22 -17.46 9.12
CA ALA A 316 -7.60 -17.87 8.86
C ALA A 316 -8.54 -17.41 10.00
N LEU A 317 -9.31 -16.34 9.74
CA LEU A 317 -10.36 -15.83 10.62
C LEU A 317 -11.77 -15.97 10.02
N LYS A 318 -11.88 -16.70 8.89
CA LYS A 318 -13.11 -16.85 8.11
C LYS A 318 -14.28 -17.33 8.97
N GLY A 319 -15.41 -16.63 8.85
CA GLY A 319 -16.66 -17.02 9.53
C GLY A 319 -16.67 -16.70 11.03
N THR A 320 -15.59 -16.12 11.57
CA THR A 320 -15.59 -15.59 12.94
C THR A 320 -16.56 -14.42 13.01
N GLN A 321 -17.50 -14.47 13.94
CA GLN A 321 -18.46 -13.40 14.19
C GLN A 321 -17.78 -12.27 14.97
N LEU A 322 -17.36 -11.21 14.29
CA LEU A 322 -16.63 -10.09 14.87
C LEU A 322 -17.59 -8.97 15.28
N VAL A 323 -17.37 -8.40 16.46
CA VAL A 323 -18.01 -7.14 16.87
C VAL A 323 -17.40 -5.99 16.07
N VAL A 324 -18.14 -5.46 15.10
CA VAL A 324 -17.70 -4.37 14.22
C VAL A 324 -18.06 -2.98 14.75
N ARG A 325 -19.04 -2.90 15.66
CA ARG A 325 -19.39 -1.68 16.42
C ARG A 325 -19.68 -2.03 17.88
N GLY A 326 -19.34 -1.13 18.80
CA GLY A 326 -19.58 -1.31 20.23
C GLY A 326 -18.51 -2.10 20.99
N ALA A 327 -17.34 -2.34 20.40
CA ALA A 327 -16.23 -3.05 21.06
C ALA A 327 -15.75 -2.35 22.35
N GLN A 328 -15.74 -1.01 22.38
CA GLN A 328 -15.41 -0.21 23.55
C GLN A 328 -16.44 -0.38 24.69
N THR A 329 -17.72 -0.58 24.34
CA THR A 329 -18.79 -0.83 25.31
C THR A 329 -18.57 -2.16 26.03
N LEU A 330 -18.21 -3.20 25.27
CA LEU A 330 -17.89 -4.51 25.84
C LEU A 330 -16.67 -4.44 26.77
N LEU A 331 -15.62 -3.71 26.37
CA LEU A 331 -14.46 -3.49 27.22
C LEU A 331 -14.79 -2.75 28.52
N SER A 332 -15.61 -1.71 28.44
CA SER A 332 -16.06 -0.96 29.61
C SER A 332 -16.79 -1.86 30.61
N GLU A 333 -17.64 -2.77 30.13
CA GLU A 333 -18.38 -3.70 30.98
C GLU A 333 -17.50 -4.81 31.56
N GLU A 334 -16.55 -5.32 30.78
CA GLU A 334 -15.55 -6.27 31.30
C GLU A 334 -14.75 -5.64 32.45
N LEU A 335 -14.24 -4.41 32.26
CA LEU A 335 -13.45 -3.71 33.28
C LEU A 335 -14.29 -3.31 34.51
N ARG A 336 -15.54 -2.87 34.31
CA ARG A 336 -16.45 -2.54 35.41
C ARG A 336 -16.64 -3.73 36.36
N SER A 337 -16.73 -4.94 35.82
CA SER A 337 -16.86 -6.16 36.64
C SER A 337 -15.63 -6.49 37.50
N GLN A 338 -14.46 -5.93 37.15
CA GLN A 338 -13.20 -6.13 37.86
C GLN A 338 -12.96 -5.08 38.95
N ILE A 339 -13.78 -4.03 39.03
CA ILE A 339 -13.73 -3.04 40.11
C ILE A 339 -14.31 -3.71 41.36
N GLN A 340 -13.43 -4.14 42.27
CA GLN A 340 -13.83 -4.48 43.62
C GLN A 340 -14.37 -3.23 44.30
N VAL A 341 -15.68 -3.19 44.54
CA VAL A 341 -16.24 -2.27 45.53
C VAL A 341 -15.64 -2.72 46.85
N GLY A 342 -14.65 -1.97 47.35
CA GLY A 342 -14.16 -2.18 48.69
C GLY A 342 -15.35 -2.10 49.63
N GLU A 343 -15.73 -3.24 50.22
CA GLU A 343 -16.40 -3.19 51.50
C GLU A 343 -15.40 -2.50 52.44
N GLU A 344 -15.61 -1.21 52.70
CA GLU A 344 -15.11 -0.59 53.92
C GLU A 344 -15.77 -1.34 55.08
N GLY A 345 -15.18 -2.48 55.42
CA GLY A 345 -15.50 -3.29 56.56
C GLY A 345 -14.91 -2.63 57.80
N LYS A 346 -15.79 -1.90 58.49
CA LYS A 346 -15.95 -1.79 59.96
C LYS A 346 -14.71 -1.59 60.83
#